data_AF-A0A3M2BXP3-F1
#
_entry.id   AF-A0A3M2BXP3-F1
#
_cell.length_a   1.000
_cell.length_b   1.000
_cell.length_c   1.000
_cell.angle_alpha   90.00
_cell.angle_beta   90.00
_cell.angle_gamma   90.00
#
_symmetry.space_group_name_H-M   'P 1'
#
loop_
_entity.id
_entity.type
_entity.pdbx_description
1 polymer ?
#
loop_
_entity_poly.entity_id
_entity_poly.type
_entity_poly.pdbx_seq_one_letter_code
_entity_poly.pdbx_strand_id
1 'polypeptide(L)'
;TKTGSEAADLRAVAASPPDEAAAERLSRRSPYYNALLHTTCVPTRLAAGHADNALPRSATATVNCRVFPGVSADDVEVRLREVVADTGVHFARVNTPTPSPPSPLTPEVMEPIRRLVDEMFDRAPIIPSMSTGATDGLATRNGGIPTYGVSALFGDPEDARAHGKDERVLVRSYYEALDFWYRMVKAFGGP
;
A
#
# COMPACT_ATOMS: atom_id res chain seq x y z
N THR A 1 8.92 -17.98 1.73
CA THR A 1 7.61 -18.39 2.30
C THR A 1 7.66 -18.19 3.80
N LYS A 2 6.68 -17.48 4.37
CA LYS A 2 6.62 -17.32 5.84
C LYS A 2 6.34 -18.68 6.48
N THR A 3 6.92 -18.96 7.64
CA THR A 3 6.76 -20.23 8.37
C THR A 3 6.32 -19.96 9.81
N GLY A 4 5.93 -21.01 10.53
CA GLY A 4 5.57 -20.90 11.95
C GLY A 4 4.34 -20.05 12.23
N SER A 5 4.36 -19.34 13.37
CA SER A 5 3.21 -18.57 13.86
C SER A 5 2.80 -17.43 12.93
N GLU A 6 3.73 -16.82 12.20
CA GLU A 6 3.40 -15.77 11.23
C GLU A 6 2.56 -16.30 10.06
N ALA A 7 2.89 -17.48 9.54
CA ALA A 7 2.09 -18.11 8.49
C ALA A 7 0.71 -18.54 9.00
N ALA A 8 0.60 -18.96 10.27
CA ALA A 8 -0.68 -19.28 10.89
C ALA A 8 -1.54 -18.02 11.06
N ASP A 9 -0.96 -16.93 11.56
CA ASP A 9 -1.66 -15.66 11.73
C ASP A 9 -2.13 -15.10 10.38
N LEU A 10 -1.30 -15.14 9.33
CA LEU A 10 -1.67 -14.68 7.99
C LEU A 10 -2.86 -15.47 7.41
N ARG A 11 -2.90 -16.78 7.63
CA ARG A 11 -4.05 -17.61 7.22
C ARG A 11 -5.31 -17.29 8.03
N ALA A 12 -5.17 -17.05 9.33
CA ALA A 12 -6.28 -16.71 10.20
C ALA A 12 -6.90 -15.34 9.85
N VAL A 13 -6.08 -14.37 9.47
CA VAL A 13 -6.56 -13.07 8.95
C VAL A 13 -7.23 -13.19 7.59
N ALA A 14 -6.82 -14.15 6.75
CA ALA A 14 -7.44 -14.39 5.44
C ALA A 14 -8.77 -15.17 5.51
N ALA A 15 -9.19 -15.63 6.69
CA ALA A 15 -10.47 -16.32 6.88
C ALA A 15 -11.67 -15.34 6.84
N SER A 16 -12.88 -15.90 6.71
CA SER A 16 -14.13 -15.14 6.77
C SER A 16 -15.03 -15.71 7.89
N PRO A 17 -15.28 -14.97 8.99
CA PRO A 17 -14.70 -13.66 9.31
C PRO A 17 -13.20 -13.74 9.66
N PRO A 18 -12.44 -12.64 9.53
CA PRO A 18 -11.02 -12.60 9.86
C PRO A 18 -10.79 -12.70 11.38
N ASP A 19 -9.71 -13.36 11.79
CA ASP A 19 -9.29 -13.42 13.20
C ASP A 19 -8.61 -12.10 13.61
N GLU A 20 -9.33 -11.27 14.38
CA GLU A 20 -8.84 -9.99 14.88
C GLU A 20 -7.62 -10.13 15.82
N ALA A 21 -7.56 -11.19 16.62
CA ALA A 21 -6.42 -11.43 17.51
C ALA A 21 -5.17 -11.79 16.71
N ALA A 22 -5.32 -12.52 15.59
CA ALA A 22 -4.22 -12.76 14.66
C ALA A 22 -3.77 -11.46 13.97
N ALA A 23 -4.72 -10.60 13.54
CA ALA A 23 -4.40 -9.30 12.96
C ALA A 23 -3.61 -8.41 13.93
N GLU A 24 -4.00 -8.39 15.20
CA GLU A 24 -3.29 -7.64 16.25
C GLU A 24 -1.87 -8.20 16.48
N ARG A 25 -1.70 -9.53 16.53
CA ARG A 25 -0.37 -10.16 16.65
C ARG A 25 0.53 -9.80 15.47
N LEU A 26 0.01 -9.83 14.24
CA LEU A 26 0.77 -9.43 13.05
C LEU A 26 1.16 -7.95 13.10
N SER A 27 0.23 -7.09 13.51
CA SER A 27 0.44 -5.64 13.60
C SER A 27 1.53 -5.28 14.60
N ARG A 28 1.56 -5.96 15.76
CA ARG A 28 2.65 -5.80 16.75
C ARG A 28 3.98 -6.36 16.27
N ARG A 29 3.96 -7.37 15.41
CA ARG A 29 5.18 -8.01 14.88
C ARG A 29 5.90 -7.10 13.88
N SER A 30 5.16 -6.32 13.08
CA SER A 30 5.77 -5.48 12.04
C SER A 30 4.94 -4.23 11.73
N PRO A 31 5.57 -3.05 11.64
CA PRO A 31 4.92 -1.84 11.12
C PRO A 31 4.31 -2.04 9.74
N TYR A 32 4.90 -2.90 8.91
CA TYR A 32 4.37 -3.23 7.59
C TYR A 32 2.99 -3.92 7.69
N TYR A 33 2.86 -4.93 8.56
CA TYR A 33 1.57 -5.58 8.76
C TYR A 33 0.55 -4.66 9.42
N ASN A 34 0.98 -3.80 10.34
CA ASN A 34 0.10 -2.79 10.90
C ASN A 34 -0.47 -1.87 9.81
N ALA A 35 0.39 -1.37 8.91
CA ALA A 35 -0.05 -0.51 7.81
C ALA A 35 -0.90 -1.26 6.76
N LEU A 36 -0.68 -2.57 6.59
CA LEU A 36 -1.44 -3.39 5.65
C LEU A 36 -2.85 -3.72 6.15
N LEU A 37 -3.01 -3.91 7.46
CA LEU A 37 -4.24 -4.43 8.07
C LEU A 37 -5.15 -3.33 8.65
N HIS A 38 -4.67 -2.09 8.76
CA HIS A 38 -5.39 -1.01 9.43
C HIS A 38 -5.38 0.29 8.63
N THR A 39 -6.39 1.12 8.90
CA THR A 39 -6.29 2.55 8.57
C THR A 39 -5.22 3.17 9.46
N THR A 40 -4.22 3.80 8.86
CA THR A 40 -3.15 4.50 9.58
C THR A 40 -3.13 5.97 9.21
N CYS A 41 -2.89 6.84 10.19
CA CYS A 41 -2.83 8.29 10.02
C CYS A 41 -1.57 8.83 10.66
N VAL A 42 -0.83 9.67 9.94
CA VAL A 42 0.41 10.28 10.41
C VAL A 42 0.43 11.78 10.11
N PRO A 43 0.91 12.64 11.03
CA PRO A 43 1.14 14.04 10.74
C PRO A 43 2.34 14.18 9.79
N THR A 44 2.15 14.78 8.63
CA THR A 44 3.18 14.93 7.59
C THR A 44 3.68 16.36 7.44
N ARG A 45 2.94 17.34 7.98
CA ARG A 45 3.34 18.74 8.00
C ARG A 45 2.85 19.40 9.28
N LEU A 46 3.71 20.20 9.91
CA LEU A 46 3.40 21.01 11.07
C LEU A 46 3.82 22.47 10.81
N ALA A 47 3.00 23.42 11.22
CA ALA A 47 3.31 24.84 11.16
C ALA A 47 2.76 25.56 12.40
N ALA A 48 3.61 26.35 13.08
CA ALA A 48 3.23 27.18 14.22
C ALA A 48 4.28 28.29 14.44
N GLY A 49 3.81 29.49 14.80
CA GLY A 49 4.68 30.63 15.14
C GLY A 49 5.36 31.30 13.94
N HIS A 50 6.00 32.45 14.19
CA HIS A 50 6.71 33.21 13.17
C HIS A 50 7.93 34.00 13.69
N ALA A 51 8.22 33.97 15.00
CA ALA A 51 9.35 34.68 15.60
C ALA A 51 9.76 34.04 16.94
N ASP A 52 11.03 34.16 17.30
CA ASP A 52 11.62 33.51 18.49
C ASP A 52 11.07 34.04 19.83
N ASN A 53 10.52 35.26 19.83
CA ASN A 53 10.02 35.95 21.01
C ASN A 53 8.50 36.18 20.99
N ALA A 54 7.76 35.54 20.07
CA ALA A 54 6.32 35.70 19.95
C ALA A 54 5.60 34.36 20.20
N LEU A 55 4.64 34.36 21.13
CA LEU A 55 3.80 33.19 21.38
C LEU A 55 2.89 32.92 20.16
N PRO A 56 2.84 31.69 19.62
CA PRO A 56 2.01 31.36 18.47
C PRO A 56 0.52 31.48 18.81
N ARG A 57 -0.26 32.09 17.92
CA ARG A 57 -1.72 32.21 18.05
C ARG A 57 -2.49 31.04 17.44
N SER A 58 -1.85 30.26 16.57
CA SER A 58 -2.41 29.07 15.95
C SER A 58 -1.31 28.06 15.62
N ALA A 59 -1.72 26.80 15.49
CA ALA A 59 -0.92 25.71 14.95
C ALA A 59 -1.76 24.94 13.93
N THR A 60 -1.12 24.38 12.91
CA THR A 60 -1.78 23.53 11.92
C THR A 60 -0.96 22.28 11.69
N ALA A 61 -1.66 21.14 11.65
CA ALA A 61 -1.10 19.85 11.28
C ALA A 61 -1.82 19.31 10.05
N THR A 62 -1.07 18.91 9.02
CA THR A 62 -1.61 18.08 7.95
C THR A 62 -1.45 16.62 8.36
N VAL A 63 -2.56 15.92 8.50
CA VAL A 63 -2.58 14.48 8.80
C VAL A 63 -2.88 13.73 7.51
N ASN A 64 -1.95 12.88 7.09
CA ASN A 64 -2.15 11.99 5.96
C ASN A 64 -2.61 10.62 6.46
N CYS A 65 -3.78 10.18 5.97
CA CYS A 65 -4.33 8.88 6.30
C CYS A 65 -4.26 7.93 5.11
N ARG A 66 -3.75 6.73 5.34
CA ARG A 66 -3.88 5.57 4.45
C ARG A 66 -5.10 4.79 4.93
N VAL A 67 -6.21 4.93 4.22
CA VAL A 67 -7.51 4.37 4.62
C VAL A 67 -7.62 2.93 4.14
N PHE A 68 -7.91 2.02 5.07
CA PHE A 68 -8.11 0.61 4.77
C PHE A 68 -9.34 0.40 3.87
N PRO A 69 -9.30 -0.51 2.88
CA PRO A 69 -10.44 -0.78 2.02
C PRO A 69 -11.71 -1.11 2.81
N GLY A 70 -12.83 -0.49 2.43
CA GLY A 70 -14.12 -0.65 3.11
C GLY A 70 -14.38 0.35 4.24
N VAL A 71 -13.36 1.12 4.67
CA VAL A 71 -13.54 2.24 5.61
C VAL A 71 -13.80 3.52 4.82
N SER A 72 -14.81 4.30 5.20
CA SER A 72 -15.07 5.59 4.55
C SER A 72 -14.16 6.68 5.14
N ALA A 73 -13.83 7.68 4.33
CA ALA A 73 -13.09 8.84 4.83
C ALA A 73 -13.87 9.64 5.89
N ASP A 74 -15.20 9.56 5.86
CA ASP A 74 -16.08 10.17 6.86
C ASP A 74 -15.89 9.48 8.22
N ASP A 75 -15.85 8.14 8.25
CA ASP A 75 -15.60 7.37 9.48
C ASP A 75 -14.22 7.69 10.06
N VAL A 76 -13.21 7.86 9.19
CA VAL A 76 -11.87 8.25 9.63
C VAL A 76 -11.88 9.65 10.25
N GLU A 77 -12.58 10.61 9.65
CA GLU A 77 -12.70 11.96 10.22
C GLU A 77 -13.43 11.96 11.56
N VAL A 78 -14.54 11.23 11.68
CA VAL A 78 -15.26 11.03 12.94
C VAL A 78 -14.31 10.47 13.99
N ARG A 79 -13.56 9.41 13.64
CA ARG A 79 -12.62 8.78 14.57
C ARG A 79 -11.50 9.72 15.02
N LEU A 80 -10.97 10.53 14.11
CA LEU A 80 -9.94 11.53 14.47
C LEU A 80 -10.50 12.59 15.43
N ARG A 81 -11.74 13.05 15.22
CA ARG A 81 -12.40 14.00 16.13
C ARG A 81 -12.62 13.40 17.51
N GLU A 82 -13.05 12.14 17.59
CA GLU A 82 -13.21 11.42 18.85
C GLU A 82 -11.90 11.26 19.62
N VAL A 83 -10.80 10.92 18.93
CA VAL A 83 -9.49 10.71 19.57
C VAL A 83 -8.91 12.03 20.07
N VAL A 84 -9.06 13.12 19.32
CA VAL A 84 -8.58 14.44 19.74
C VAL A 84 -9.40 14.99 20.91
N ALA A 85 -10.72 14.78 20.89
CA ALA A 85 -11.63 15.15 21.97
C ALA A 85 -11.51 16.62 22.45
N ASP A 86 -11.11 17.53 21.56
CA ASP A 86 -10.92 18.96 21.84
C ASP A 86 -11.74 19.80 20.85
N THR A 87 -12.70 20.56 21.38
CA THR A 87 -13.60 21.41 20.58
C THR A 87 -12.93 22.67 20.05
N GLY A 88 -11.76 23.04 20.57
CA GLY A 88 -10.92 24.12 20.04
C GLY A 88 -10.14 23.73 18.78
N VAL A 89 -10.12 22.44 18.41
CA VAL A 89 -9.46 21.95 17.19
C VAL A 89 -10.45 21.88 16.03
N HIS A 90 -10.13 22.58 14.95
CA HIS A 90 -10.91 22.55 13.71
C HIS A 90 -10.29 21.60 12.70
N PHE A 91 -11.12 20.76 12.09
CA PHE A 91 -10.71 19.81 11.06
C PHE A 91 -11.25 20.27 9.71
N ALA A 92 -10.40 20.19 8.70
CA ALA A 92 -10.75 20.44 7.30
C ALA A 92 -10.07 19.39 6.42
N ARG A 93 -10.79 18.93 5.39
CA ARG A 93 -10.21 18.05 4.37
C ARG A 93 -9.36 18.88 3.43
N VAL A 94 -8.13 18.41 3.21
CA VAL A 94 -7.24 19.03 2.21
C VAL A 94 -7.63 18.61 0.79
N ASN A 95 -8.07 17.36 0.60
CA ASN A 95 -8.44 16.80 -0.69
C ASN A 95 -9.76 16.02 -0.60
N THR A 96 -10.44 15.84 -1.73
CA THR A 96 -11.60 14.96 -1.85
C THR A 96 -11.15 13.49 -1.94
N PRO A 97 -11.53 12.63 -0.99
CA PRO A 97 -11.26 11.20 -1.06
C PRO A 97 -11.90 10.58 -2.29
N THR A 98 -11.14 9.78 -3.04
CA THR A 98 -11.62 9.11 -4.25
C THR A 98 -11.40 7.60 -4.07
N PRO A 99 -12.40 6.85 -3.58
CA PRO A 99 -12.27 5.41 -3.43
C PRO A 99 -12.13 4.76 -4.81
N SER A 100 -11.42 3.63 -4.87
CA SER A 100 -11.25 2.86 -6.09
C SER A 100 -11.22 1.36 -5.73
N PRO A 101 -12.19 0.56 -6.22
CA PRO A 101 -12.21 -0.86 -5.93
C PRO A 101 -10.99 -1.57 -6.53
N PRO A 102 -10.49 -2.65 -5.91
CA PRO A 102 -9.40 -3.43 -6.48
C PRO A 102 -9.84 -4.11 -7.79
N SER A 103 -8.90 -4.27 -8.73
CA SER A 103 -9.17 -5.02 -9.95
C SER A 103 -9.27 -6.53 -9.68
N PRO A 104 -10.20 -7.25 -10.32
CA PRO A 104 -10.35 -8.69 -10.14
C PRO A 104 -9.14 -9.43 -10.73
N LEU A 105 -8.64 -10.45 -10.04
CA LEU A 105 -7.55 -11.30 -10.55
C LEU A 105 -8.14 -12.45 -11.36
N THR A 106 -8.34 -12.24 -12.66
CA THR A 106 -8.94 -13.25 -13.55
C THR A 106 -7.87 -14.16 -14.18
N PRO A 107 -8.25 -15.37 -14.65
CA PRO A 107 -7.32 -16.25 -15.37
C PRO A 107 -6.65 -15.57 -16.57
N GLU A 108 -7.38 -14.73 -17.31
CA GLU A 108 -6.87 -14.03 -18.50
C GLU A 108 -5.70 -13.09 -18.16
N VAL A 109 -5.68 -12.54 -16.94
CA VAL A 109 -4.57 -11.73 -16.43
C VAL A 109 -3.48 -12.60 -15.81
N MET A 110 -3.87 -13.59 -15.01
CA MET A 110 -2.90 -14.37 -14.21
C MET A 110 -2.14 -15.41 -15.02
N GLU A 111 -2.73 -15.99 -16.07
CA GLU A 111 -2.10 -17.05 -16.86
C GLU A 111 -0.91 -16.58 -17.70
N PRO A 112 -0.98 -15.45 -18.45
CA PRO A 112 0.19 -14.94 -19.16
C PRO A 112 1.35 -14.62 -18.21
N ILE A 113 1.05 -14.01 -17.06
CA ILE A 113 2.05 -13.71 -16.02
C ILE A 113 2.68 -15.01 -15.53
N ARG A 114 1.86 -16.03 -15.22
CA ARG A 114 2.34 -17.33 -14.72
C ARG A 114 3.25 -18.04 -15.72
N ARG A 115 2.91 -18.06 -17.01
CA ARG A 115 3.78 -18.63 -18.04
C ARG A 115 5.14 -17.94 -18.09
N LEU A 116 5.15 -16.60 -18.09
CA LEU A 116 6.40 -15.84 -18.12
C LEU A 116 7.25 -16.04 -16.87
N VAL A 117 6.62 -16.14 -15.70
CA VAL A 117 7.33 -16.45 -14.45
C VAL A 117 7.90 -17.87 -14.47
N ASP A 118 7.16 -18.85 -14.98
CA ASP A 118 7.66 -20.23 -15.14
C ASP A 118 8.88 -20.28 -16.09
N GLU A 119 8.87 -19.50 -17.17
CA GLU A 119 9.94 -19.43 -18.17
C GLU A 119 11.21 -18.71 -17.67
N MET A 120 11.04 -17.61 -16.93
CA MET A 120 12.16 -16.72 -16.59
C MET A 120 12.70 -16.91 -15.17
N PHE A 121 11.87 -17.40 -14.25
CA PHE A 121 12.16 -17.34 -12.81
C PHE A 121 11.94 -18.69 -12.11
N ASP A 122 12.16 -19.80 -12.81
CA ASP A 122 12.07 -21.16 -12.27
C ASP A 122 10.80 -21.39 -11.43
N ARG A 123 9.66 -20.96 -11.97
CA ARG A 123 8.34 -21.14 -11.35
C ARG A 123 8.21 -20.46 -9.99
N ALA A 124 8.84 -19.29 -9.83
CA ALA A 124 8.69 -18.46 -8.64
C ALA A 124 7.21 -18.22 -8.28
N PRO A 125 6.85 -18.19 -6.98
CA PRO A 125 5.47 -18.00 -6.58
C PRO A 125 4.99 -16.59 -6.93
N ILE A 126 3.81 -16.50 -7.53
CA ILE A 126 3.10 -15.23 -7.74
C ILE A 126 2.23 -14.95 -6.53
N ILE A 127 2.50 -13.85 -5.83
CA ILE A 127 1.80 -13.46 -4.62
C ILE A 127 1.05 -12.16 -4.88
N PRO A 128 -0.28 -12.19 -5.04
CA PRO A 128 -1.08 -10.98 -5.00
C PRO A 128 -0.86 -10.26 -3.68
N SER A 129 -0.54 -8.97 -3.75
CA SER A 129 -0.32 -8.15 -2.57
C SER A 129 -1.05 -6.82 -2.71
N MET A 130 -1.46 -6.29 -1.56
CA MET A 130 -1.92 -4.92 -1.45
C MET A 130 -0.74 -4.05 -1.03
N SER A 131 -0.50 -2.98 -1.78
CA SER A 131 0.51 -1.97 -1.40
C SER A 131 -0.08 -1.03 -0.35
N THR A 132 0.76 -0.60 0.60
CA THR A 132 0.44 0.48 1.55
C THR A 132 0.63 1.88 0.93
N GLY A 133 1.18 1.93 -0.28
CA GLY A 133 1.34 3.15 -1.08
C GLY A 133 0.17 3.40 -2.05
N ALA A 134 0.26 4.52 -2.77
CA ALA A 134 -0.68 4.87 -3.84
C ALA A 134 -0.02 4.66 -5.20
N THR A 135 -0.84 4.42 -6.23
CA THR A 135 -0.43 4.39 -7.64
C THR A 135 -1.46 5.11 -8.48
N ASP A 136 -1.11 5.44 -9.73
CA ASP A 136 -2.05 6.02 -10.71
C ASP A 136 -3.20 5.07 -11.05
N GLY A 137 -3.12 3.80 -10.62
CA GLY A 137 -4.17 2.80 -10.79
C GLY A 137 -5.51 3.19 -10.18
N LEU A 138 -5.53 4.10 -9.20
CA LEU A 138 -6.78 4.68 -8.67
C LEU A 138 -7.59 5.36 -9.78
N ALA A 139 -6.93 6.18 -10.61
CA ALA A 139 -7.58 6.96 -11.64
C ALA A 139 -8.06 6.08 -12.79
N THR A 140 -7.21 5.16 -13.26
CA THR A 140 -7.55 4.25 -14.37
C THR A 140 -8.67 3.28 -14.03
N ARG A 141 -8.67 2.71 -12.80
CA ARG A 141 -9.78 1.85 -12.34
C ARG A 141 -11.09 2.60 -12.24
N ASN A 142 -11.07 3.86 -11.77
CA ASN A 142 -12.26 4.69 -11.72
C ASN A 142 -12.72 5.15 -13.11
N GLY A 143 -11.81 5.16 -14.10
CA GLY A 143 -12.13 5.29 -15.52
C GLY A 143 -12.64 4.01 -16.18
N GLY A 144 -12.84 2.92 -15.42
CA GLY A 144 -13.36 1.65 -15.93
C GLY A 144 -12.30 0.71 -16.51
N ILE A 145 -11.00 1.02 -16.34
CA ILE A 145 -9.89 0.19 -16.86
C ILE A 145 -9.29 -0.61 -15.69
N PRO A 146 -9.48 -1.95 -15.64
CA PRO A 146 -8.78 -2.79 -14.68
C PRO A 146 -7.27 -2.57 -14.76
N THR A 147 -6.61 -2.39 -13.61
CA THR A 147 -5.21 -2.01 -13.54
C THR A 147 -4.46 -2.89 -12.56
N TYR A 148 -3.35 -3.45 -13.03
CA TYR A 148 -2.54 -4.42 -12.30
C TYR A 148 -1.09 -3.92 -12.24
N GLY A 149 -0.51 -3.93 -11.04
CA GLY A 149 0.92 -3.72 -10.86
C GLY A 149 1.63 -5.07 -10.85
N VAL A 150 2.54 -5.31 -11.79
CA VAL A 150 3.36 -6.52 -11.84
C VAL A 150 4.83 -6.09 -11.84
N SER A 151 5.55 -6.46 -10.78
CA SER A 151 6.99 -6.22 -10.68
C SER A 151 7.73 -7.54 -10.85
N ALA A 152 8.72 -7.56 -11.74
CA ALA A 152 9.75 -8.60 -11.83
C ALA A 152 11.10 -8.09 -11.33
N LEU A 153 11.10 -6.97 -10.60
CA LEU A 153 12.30 -6.37 -10.05
C LEU A 153 12.61 -7.01 -8.69
N PHE A 154 13.41 -8.06 -8.71
CA PHE A 154 13.88 -8.72 -7.50
C PHE A 154 14.89 -7.83 -6.77
N GLY A 155 14.85 -7.86 -5.44
CA GLY A 155 15.72 -7.08 -4.58
C GLY A 155 15.87 -7.74 -3.22
N ASP A 156 16.69 -7.12 -2.39
CA ASP A 156 16.79 -7.50 -0.98
C ASP A 156 15.50 -7.04 -0.27
N PRO A 157 14.72 -7.95 0.35
CA PRO A 157 13.49 -7.58 1.06
C PRO A 157 13.72 -6.64 2.24
N GLU A 158 14.95 -6.56 2.78
CA GLU A 158 15.31 -5.66 3.87
C GLU A 158 15.77 -4.27 3.34
N ASP A 159 15.86 -4.10 2.03
CA ASP A 159 16.25 -2.85 1.40
C ASP A 159 15.08 -1.86 1.24
N ALA A 160 14.82 -1.10 2.30
CA ALA A 160 13.73 -0.12 2.36
C ALA A 160 14.18 1.33 2.10
N ARG A 161 14.68 1.62 0.90
CA ARG A 161 15.19 2.96 0.51
C ARG A 161 14.38 3.72 -0.53
N ALA A 162 13.16 3.27 -0.85
CA ALA A 162 12.27 4.06 -1.72
C ALA A 162 12.08 5.47 -1.14
N HIS A 163 12.30 6.51 -1.96
CA HIS A 163 12.32 7.92 -1.54
C HIS A 163 13.40 8.31 -0.52
N GLY A 164 14.39 7.44 -0.31
CA GLY A 164 15.49 7.63 0.63
C GLY A 164 16.81 7.98 -0.04
N LYS A 165 17.82 8.21 0.79
CA LYS A 165 19.20 8.37 0.32
C LYS A 165 19.69 7.03 -0.27
N ASP A 166 20.39 7.12 -1.39
CA ASP A 166 20.98 5.97 -2.09
C ASP A 166 19.95 4.89 -2.49
N GLU A 167 18.75 5.29 -2.90
CA GLU A 167 17.78 4.40 -3.56
C GLU A 167 18.44 3.70 -4.75
N ARG A 168 18.34 2.36 -4.81
CA ARG A 168 19.05 1.56 -5.82
C ARG A 168 18.34 0.24 -6.08
N VAL A 169 18.72 -0.38 -7.19
CA VAL A 169 18.28 -1.71 -7.62
C VAL A 169 19.49 -2.52 -8.08
N LEU A 170 19.40 -3.84 -8.07
CA LEU A 170 20.46 -4.69 -8.63
C LEU A 170 20.48 -4.55 -10.16
N VAL A 171 21.66 -4.35 -10.74
CA VAL A 171 21.83 -4.22 -12.21
C VAL A 171 21.26 -5.42 -12.94
N ARG A 172 21.52 -6.64 -12.44
CA ARG A 172 20.95 -7.86 -13.01
C ARG A 172 19.42 -7.85 -12.99
N SER A 173 18.83 -7.53 -11.84
CA SER A 173 17.37 -7.50 -11.68
C SER A 173 16.70 -6.44 -12.54
N TYR A 174 17.38 -5.30 -12.79
CA TYR A 174 16.90 -4.30 -13.74
C TYR A 174 16.74 -4.89 -15.15
N TYR A 175 17.77 -5.57 -15.66
CA TYR A 175 17.72 -6.15 -17.01
C TYR A 175 16.74 -7.34 -17.12
N GLU A 176 16.67 -8.18 -16.09
CA GLU A 176 15.70 -9.28 -16.03
C GLU A 176 14.26 -8.75 -15.98
N ALA A 177 13.98 -7.70 -15.19
CA ALA A 177 12.67 -7.06 -15.13
C ALA A 177 12.30 -6.39 -16.45
N LEU A 178 13.26 -5.76 -17.14
CA LEU A 178 13.04 -5.15 -18.45
C LEU A 178 12.61 -6.19 -19.49
N ASP A 179 13.30 -7.33 -19.58
CA ASP A 179 12.93 -8.42 -20.48
C ASP A 179 11.55 -9.00 -20.12
N PHE A 180 11.27 -9.18 -18.82
CA PHE A 180 9.97 -9.65 -18.35
C PHE A 180 8.85 -8.71 -18.77
N TRP A 181 8.97 -7.40 -18.52
CA TRP A 181 7.94 -6.43 -18.89
C TRP A 181 7.75 -6.34 -20.40
N TYR A 182 8.83 -6.40 -21.19
CA TYR A 182 8.73 -6.43 -22.64
C TYR A 182 7.93 -7.64 -23.14
N ARG A 183 8.22 -8.84 -22.62
CA ARG A 183 7.48 -10.06 -22.96
C ARG A 183 6.03 -10.03 -22.47
N MET A 184 5.80 -9.49 -21.27
CA MET A 184 4.47 -9.34 -20.69
C MET A 184 3.60 -8.41 -21.53
N VAL A 185 4.11 -7.25 -21.93
CA VAL A 185 3.39 -6.32 -22.81
C VAL A 185 3.05 -7.00 -24.14
N LYS A 186 3.96 -7.75 -24.75
CA LYS A 186 3.65 -8.52 -25.97
C LYS A 186 2.59 -9.61 -25.74
N ALA A 187 2.63 -10.28 -24.59
CA ALA A 187 1.66 -11.32 -24.27
C ALA A 187 0.23 -10.76 -24.12
N PHE A 188 0.08 -9.52 -23.66
CA PHE A 188 -1.21 -8.84 -23.53
C PHE A 188 -1.60 -7.99 -24.74
N GLY A 189 -0.63 -7.50 -25.51
CA GLY A 189 -0.85 -6.60 -26.65
C GLY A 189 -1.40 -7.28 -27.90
N GLY A 190 -1.42 -8.61 -27.95
CA GLY A 190 -1.73 -9.37 -29.17
C GLY A 190 -0.58 -9.36 -30.19
N PRO A 191 -0.73 -10.09 -31.31
CA PRO A 191 0.24 -10.08 -32.41
C PRO A 191 0.37 -8.71 -33.10
#